data_AF-A0AAD4PCL4-F1
#
_entry.id   AF-A0AAD4PCL4-F1
#
_cell.length_a   1.000
_cell.length_b   1.000
_cell.length_c   1.000
_cell.angle_alpha   90.00
_cell.angle_beta   90.00
_cell.angle_gamma   90.00
#
_symmetry.space_group_name_H-M   'P 1'
#
loop_
_entity.id
_entity.type
_entity.pdbx_description
1 polymer ?
#
loop_
_entity_poly.entity_id
_entity_poly.type
_entity_poly.pdbx_seq_one_letter_code
_entity_poly.pdbx_strand_id
1 'polypeptide(L)'
;MNLKFKRVVAFVPLRYEDLNITLFYGSNSNRSFPVGYCVVPGFYQGRKKTVHRTTVVEARGLPYAISGVGLAVELAAKYKLKRCDGDGGCTYSKPKAMVVAADVRLDASGYKDSNNPLRLH
;
A
#
# COMPACT_ATOMS: atom_id res chain seq x y z
N MET A 1 0.00 10.65 0.70
CA MET A 1 0.21 9.44 -0.14
C MET A 1 -1.09 9.05 -0.83
N ASN A 2 -1.05 8.80 -2.15
CA ASN A 2 -2.23 8.37 -2.93
C ASN A 2 -2.05 6.90 -3.32
N LEU A 3 -2.99 6.06 -2.89
CA LEU A 3 -3.00 4.63 -3.16
C LEU A 3 -4.05 4.28 -4.20
N LYS A 4 -3.61 3.58 -5.25
CA LYS A 4 -4.46 3.08 -6.32
C LYS A 4 -4.45 1.56 -6.35
N PHE A 5 -5.57 0.96 -5.95
CA PHE A 5 -5.74 -0.48 -5.97
C PHE A 5 -6.30 -0.91 -7.33
N LYS A 6 -5.40 -1.06 -8.30
CA LYS A 6 -5.75 -1.60 -9.63
C LYS A 6 -5.68 -3.12 -9.57
N ARG A 7 -6.75 -3.76 -9.99
CA ARG A 7 -6.84 -5.21 -10.06
C ARG A 7 -6.41 -5.70 -11.45
N VAL A 8 -5.54 -6.70 -11.48
CA VAL A 8 -5.06 -7.34 -12.71
C VAL A 8 -5.97 -8.51 -13.15
N VAL A 9 -6.68 -9.18 -12.21
CA VAL A 9 -7.56 -10.33 -12.52
C VAL A 9 -8.99 -10.14 -12.00
N ALA A 10 -9.98 -10.25 -12.89
CA ALA A 10 -11.22 -9.45 -12.87
C ALA A 10 -12.47 -9.98 -12.12
N PHE A 11 -12.51 -11.24 -11.65
CA PHE A 11 -13.82 -11.90 -11.50
C PHE A 11 -14.46 -11.90 -10.10
N VAL A 12 -13.72 -11.72 -9.01
CA VAL A 12 -14.26 -11.91 -7.63
C VAL A 12 -14.05 -10.68 -6.76
N PRO A 13 -15.09 -10.04 -6.17
CA PRO A 13 -14.93 -8.89 -5.29
C PRO A 13 -14.01 -9.17 -4.09
N LEU A 14 -13.34 -8.14 -3.61
CA LEU A 14 -12.46 -8.20 -2.44
C LEU A 14 -12.99 -7.31 -1.31
N ARG A 15 -12.86 -7.77 -0.08
CA ARG A 15 -12.95 -6.94 1.13
C ARG A 15 -11.57 -6.91 1.76
N TYR A 16 -10.94 -5.75 1.74
CA TYR A 16 -9.74 -5.49 2.52
C TYR A 16 -10.15 -5.21 3.96
N GLU A 17 -9.41 -5.80 4.89
CA GLU A 17 -9.34 -5.33 6.28
C GLU A 17 -8.45 -4.08 6.32
N ASP A 18 -8.16 -3.58 7.51
CA ASP A 18 -7.30 -2.41 7.67
C ASP A 18 -5.92 -2.65 7.06
N LEU A 19 -5.42 -1.62 6.36
CA LEU A 19 -4.13 -1.66 5.69
C LEU A 19 -3.14 -0.86 6.51
N ASN A 20 -2.08 -1.53 6.92
CA ASN A 20 -0.98 -0.93 7.66
C ASN A 20 0.08 -0.48 6.66
N ILE A 21 0.44 0.79 6.71
CA ILE A 21 1.48 1.38 5.88
C ILE A 21 2.59 1.85 6.79
N THR A 22 3.79 1.36 6.54
CA THR A 22 4.98 1.73 7.29
C THR A 22 5.99 2.35 6.33
N LEU A 23 6.45 3.54 6.67
CA LEU A 23 7.52 4.24 5.97
C LEU A 23 8.83 3.97 6.70
N PHE A 24 9.85 3.59 5.96
CA PHE A 24 11.18 3.35 6.47
C PHE A 24 12.18 4.28 5.80
N TYR A 25 13.14 4.75 6.57
CA TYR A 25 14.26 5.53 6.08
C TYR A 25 15.49 4.64 5.94
N GLY A 26 16.12 4.62 4.75
CA GLY A 26 17.32 3.82 4.49
C GLY A 26 17.45 3.31 3.05
N SER A 27 18.60 2.72 2.72
CA SER A 27 18.84 2.08 1.42
C SER A 27 18.50 0.59 1.43
N ASN A 28 18.38 0.03 0.22
CA ASN A 28 17.76 -1.27 -0.15
C ASN A 28 18.18 -2.52 0.66
N SER A 29 19.26 -2.48 1.44
CA SER A 29 19.74 -3.62 2.23
C SER A 29 19.36 -3.58 3.71
N ASN A 30 18.84 -2.46 4.22
CA ASN A 30 18.55 -2.33 5.64
C ASN A 30 17.40 -1.35 5.86
N ARG A 31 16.17 -1.88 6.05
CA ARG A 31 14.98 -1.13 6.45
C ARG A 31 15.14 -0.63 7.89
N SER A 32 16.17 0.16 8.14
CA SER A 32 16.76 0.28 9.46
C SER A 32 15.85 0.96 10.47
N PHE A 33 15.04 1.95 10.03
CA PHE A 33 14.25 2.74 10.97
C PHE A 33 12.87 3.10 10.40
N PRO A 34 11.77 2.68 11.06
CA PRO A 34 10.43 3.15 10.73
C PRO A 34 10.31 4.63 11.13
N VAL A 35 10.00 5.46 10.15
CA VAL A 35 9.88 6.92 10.31
C VAL A 35 8.45 7.40 10.27
N GLY A 36 7.52 6.56 9.81
CA GLY A 36 6.11 6.89 9.76
C GLY A 36 5.24 5.65 9.70
N TYR A 37 4.04 5.76 10.24
CA TYR A 37 3.06 4.69 10.25
C TYR A 37 1.67 5.28 10.07
N CYS A 38 0.82 4.61 9.29
CA CYS A 38 -0.60 4.92 9.27
C CYS A 38 -1.44 3.68 8.98
N VAL A 39 -2.73 3.81 9.27
CA VAL A 39 -3.74 2.81 8.96
C VAL A 39 -4.73 3.41 7.97
N VAL A 40 -4.95 2.73 6.85
CA VAL A 40 -6.06 3.01 5.95
C VAL A 40 -7.21 2.08 6.30
N PRO A 41 -8.40 2.61 6.65
CA PRO A 41 -9.54 1.77 7.00
C PRO A 41 -9.90 0.78 5.91
N GLY A 42 -10.26 -0.43 6.32
CA GLY A 42 -10.64 -1.52 5.43
C GLY A 42 -11.79 -1.15 4.49
N PHE A 43 -11.73 -1.64 3.26
CA PHE A 43 -12.67 -1.25 2.21
C PHE A 43 -13.07 -2.40 1.30
N TYR A 44 -14.25 -2.25 0.70
CA TYR A 44 -14.73 -3.17 -0.33
C TYR A 44 -14.29 -2.70 -1.72
N GLN A 45 -13.77 -3.62 -2.52
CA GLN A 45 -13.46 -3.42 -3.93
C GLN A 45 -14.31 -4.37 -4.77
N GLY A 46 -15.30 -3.79 -5.46
CA GLY A 46 -16.20 -4.52 -6.36
C GLY A 46 -15.49 -5.14 -7.57
N ARG A 47 -16.22 -6.03 -8.28
CA ARG A 47 -15.74 -6.66 -9.52
C ARG A 47 -15.33 -5.60 -10.54
N LYS A 48 -14.15 -5.73 -11.14
CA LYS A 48 -13.59 -4.79 -12.14
C LYS A 48 -13.54 -3.31 -11.68
N LYS A 49 -13.68 -3.02 -10.39
CA LYS A 49 -13.60 -1.65 -9.86
C LYS A 49 -12.19 -1.34 -9.39
N THR A 50 -11.78 -0.10 -9.61
CA THR A 50 -10.58 0.49 -8.98
C THR A 50 -11.03 1.28 -7.77
N VAL A 51 -10.30 1.15 -6.66
CA VAL A 51 -10.55 1.96 -5.46
C VAL A 51 -9.36 2.87 -5.23
N HIS A 52 -9.66 4.14 -4.95
CA HIS A 52 -8.69 5.16 -4.59
C HIS A 52 -8.79 5.42 -3.10
N ARG A 53 -7.64 5.44 -2.42
CA ARG A 53 -7.53 5.81 -1.01
C ARG A 53 -6.40 6.81 -0.86
N THR A 54 -6.67 7.84 -0.08
CA THR A 54 -5.68 8.87 0.22
C THR A 54 -5.50 8.90 1.72
N THR A 55 -4.24 8.91 2.15
CA THR A 55 -3.88 9.12 3.55
C THR A 55 -2.65 10.00 3.62
N VAL A 56 -2.56 10.79 4.69
CA VAL A 56 -1.35 11.53 5.04
C VAL A 56 -0.61 10.70 6.07
N VAL A 57 0.71 10.62 5.91
CA VAL A 57 1.59 9.96 6.88
C VAL A 57 2.66 10.98 7.20
N GLU A 58 2.71 11.38 8.47
CA GLU A 58 3.81 12.19 8.96
C GLU A 58 5.03 11.29 9.15
N ALA A 59 6.14 11.67 8.52
CA ALA A 59 7.42 11.05 8.79
C ALA A 59 8.18 11.91 9.80
N ARG A 60 8.75 11.28 10.83
CA ARG A 60 9.51 11.94 11.91
C ARG A 60 10.92 11.38 11.98
N GLY A 61 11.87 12.20 12.43
CA GLY A 61 13.26 11.78 12.63
C GLY A 61 14.07 11.63 11.34
N LEU A 62 13.65 12.24 10.24
CA LEU A 62 14.40 12.27 8.99
C LEU A 62 15.59 13.23 9.11
N PRO A 63 16.83 12.83 8.76
CA PRO A 63 17.92 13.77 8.54
C PRO A 63 17.59 14.65 7.33
N TYR A 64 17.06 15.84 7.60
CA TYR A 64 16.72 16.86 6.60
C TYR A 64 17.99 17.50 6.03
N ALA A 65 18.75 16.78 5.20
CA ALA A 65 19.93 17.39 4.55
C ALA A 65 20.57 16.63 3.37
N ILE A 66 20.09 15.46 2.94
CA ILE A 66 20.89 14.64 2.01
C ILE A 66 20.08 14.26 0.77
N SER A 67 20.52 14.76 -0.38
CA SER A 67 20.05 14.35 -1.71
C SER A 67 20.38 12.87 -1.97
N GLY A 68 19.46 12.12 -2.59
CA GLY A 68 19.72 10.73 -3.00
C GLY A 68 19.37 9.68 -1.95
N VAL A 69 18.52 10.01 -0.98
CA VAL A 69 18.10 9.07 0.06
C VAL A 69 16.89 8.25 -0.38
N GLY A 70 16.93 6.95 -0.07
CA GLY A 70 15.83 6.02 -0.26
C GLY A 70 14.82 6.08 0.88
N LEU A 71 13.54 6.15 0.53
CA LEU A 71 12.42 5.90 1.42
C LEU A 71 11.82 4.55 1.02
N ALA A 72 11.81 3.57 1.90
CA ALA A 72 11.09 2.32 1.65
C ALA A 72 9.66 2.41 2.21
N VAL A 73 8.71 1.83 1.49
CA VAL A 73 7.30 1.74 1.89
C VAL A 73 6.94 0.28 1.97
N GLU A 74 6.40 -0.14 3.11
CA GLU A 74 5.73 -1.43 3.24
C GLU A 74 4.23 -1.21 3.41
N LEU A 75 3.45 -1.99 2.67
CA LEU A 75 2.00 -2.08 2.80
C LEU A 75 1.66 -3.51 3.19
N ALA A 76 1.09 -3.67 4.38
CA ALA A 76 0.57 -4.94 4.88
C ALA A 76 -0.96 -4.87 4.99
N ALA A 77 -1.64 -5.87 4.45
CA ALA A 77 -3.09 -5.95 4.46
C ALA A 77 -3.58 -7.39 4.56
N LYS A 78 -4.80 -7.56 5.06
CA LYS A 78 -5.56 -8.80 4.92
C LYS A 78 -6.74 -8.58 3.99
N TYR A 79 -7.11 -9.59 3.22
CA TYR A 79 -8.27 -9.51 2.34
C TYR A 79 -9.07 -10.80 2.30
N LYS A 80 -10.38 -10.67 2.04
CA LYS A 80 -11.32 -11.77 1.82
C LYS A 80 -11.94 -11.66 0.43
N LEU A 81 -12.13 -12.79 -0.24
CA LEU A 81 -12.85 -12.87 -1.51
C LEU A 81 -14.33 -13.06 -1.23
N LYS A 82 -15.19 -12.22 -1.82
CA LYS A 82 -16.64 -12.41 -1.76
C LYS A 82 -17.07 -13.34 -2.89
N ARG A 83 -17.60 -14.52 -2.57
CA ARG A 83 -18.25 -15.41 -3.54
C ARG A 83 -19.76 -15.30 -3.37
N CYS A 84 -20.46 -15.24 -4.48
CA CYS A 84 -21.91 -15.28 -4.47
C CYS A 84 -22.33 -16.38 -5.41
N ASP A 85 -23.27 -17.18 -4.95
CA ASP A 85 -23.77 -18.35 -5.64
C ASP A 85 -25.00 -17.94 -6.46
N GLY A 86 -25.47 -18.82 -7.35
CA GLY A 86 -26.62 -18.53 -8.23
C GLY A 86 -27.92 -18.23 -7.48
N ASP A 87 -28.06 -18.76 -6.27
CA ASP A 87 -29.28 -18.69 -5.45
C ASP A 87 -29.33 -17.45 -4.52
N GLY A 88 -28.48 -16.45 -4.76
CA GLY A 88 -28.49 -15.18 -4.01
C GLY A 88 -27.70 -15.20 -2.70
N GLY A 89 -27.18 -16.35 -2.27
CA GLY A 89 -26.28 -16.46 -1.12
C GLY A 89 -24.89 -15.89 -1.43
N CYS A 90 -24.32 -15.09 -0.51
CA CYS A 90 -22.95 -14.59 -0.63
C CYS A 90 -22.14 -14.91 0.62
N THR A 91 -20.96 -15.50 0.43
CA THR A 91 -20.01 -15.82 1.50
C THR A 91 -18.65 -15.17 1.27
N TYR A 92 -17.87 -15.03 2.35
CA TYR A 92 -16.49 -14.57 2.27
C TYR A 92 -15.53 -15.75 2.47
N SER A 93 -14.45 -15.76 1.70
CA SER A 93 -13.34 -16.70 1.94
C SER A 93 -12.68 -16.42 3.29
N LYS A 94 -11.86 -17.37 3.77
CA LYS A 94 -10.88 -17.10 4.82
C LYS A 94 -9.99 -15.91 4.41
N PRO A 95 -9.60 -15.04 5.35
CA PRO A 95 -8.71 -13.93 5.08
C PRO A 95 -7.32 -14.42 4.64
N LYS A 96 -6.75 -13.71 3.67
CA LYS A 96 -5.39 -13.93 3.17
C LYS A 96 -4.55 -12.70 3.49
N ALA A 97 -3.31 -12.91 3.93
CA ALA A 97 -2.36 -11.83 4.15
C ALA A 97 -1.69 -11.44 2.82
N MET A 98 -1.37 -10.16 2.70
CA MET A 98 -0.63 -9.57 1.59
C MET A 98 0.31 -8.54 2.19
N VAL A 99 1.60 -8.67 1.88
CA VAL A 99 2.61 -7.66 2.19
C VAL A 99 3.26 -7.30 0.87
N VAL A 100 3.37 -6.01 0.61
CA VAL A 100 4.04 -5.50 -0.58
C VAL A 100 4.95 -4.36 -0.20
N ALA A 101 6.15 -4.36 -0.75
CA ALA A 101 7.14 -3.34 -0.46
C ALA A 101 7.61 -2.64 -1.74
N ALA A 102 7.99 -1.37 -1.61
CA ALA A 102 8.59 -0.60 -2.69
C ALA A 102 9.56 0.43 -2.13
N ASP A 103 10.62 0.69 -2.90
CA ASP A 103 11.53 1.81 -2.64
C ASP A 103 11.12 3.04 -3.45
N VAL A 104 11.14 4.18 -2.79
CA VAL A 104 10.95 5.51 -3.35
C VAL A 104 12.28 6.25 -3.25
N ARG A 105 12.83 6.66 -4.39
CA ARG A 105 13.96 7.61 -4.40
C ARG A 105 13.41 9.02 -4.38
N LEU A 106 13.96 9.83 -3.49
CA LEU A 106 13.66 11.25 -3.39
C LEU A 106 14.86 12.08 -3.84
N ASP A 107 14.59 13.18 -4.54
CA ASP A 107 15.57 14.19 -4.90
C ASP A 107 15.93 15.08 -3.68
N ALA A 108 16.83 16.04 -3.90
CA ALA A 108 17.28 16.97 -2.87
C ALA A 108 16.16 17.86 -2.30
N SER A 109 15.06 18.03 -3.04
CA SER A 109 13.88 18.80 -2.63
C SER A 109 12.82 17.95 -1.92
N GLY A 110 13.09 16.65 -1.71
CA GLY A 110 12.14 15.72 -1.10
C GLY A 110 11.01 15.29 -2.03
N TYR A 111 11.08 15.65 -3.31
CA TYR A 111 10.18 15.16 -4.33
C TYR A 111 10.70 13.86 -4.90
N LYS A 112 9.82 13.11 -5.52
CA LYS A 112 10.21 11.85 -6.13
C LYS A 112 11.13 12.10 -7.33
N ASP A 113 12.26 11.42 -7.35
CA ASP A 113 13.31 11.50 -8.38
C ASP A 113 12.83 11.08 -9.80
N SER A 114 11.63 10.49 -9.91
CA SER A 114 11.01 10.20 -11.22
C SER A 114 9.48 10.17 -11.16
N ASN A 115 8.83 10.51 -12.28
CA ASN A 115 7.37 10.50 -12.42
C ASN A 115 6.73 9.09 -12.57
N ASN A 116 7.53 8.02 -12.55
CA ASN A 116 7.01 6.66 -12.74
C ASN A 116 6.21 6.21 -11.50
N PRO A 117 5.07 5.52 -11.61
CA PRO A 117 4.35 5.01 -10.44
C PRO A 117 5.22 4.04 -9.62
N LEU A 118 5.09 4.07 -8.29
CA LEU A 118 5.75 3.11 -7.40
C LEU A 118 5.20 1.71 -7.68
N ARG A 119 6.09 0.80 -8.10
CA ARG A 119 5.77 -0.60 -8.31
C ARG A 119 6.08 -1.34 -7.02
N LEU A 120 5.01 -1.80 -6.39
CA LEU A 120 5.03 -2.66 -5.21
C LEU A 120 5.27 -4.10 -5.70
N HIS A 121 6.36 -4.73 -5.25
CA HIS A 121 6.74 -6.12 -5.57
C HIS A 121 6.30 -7.10 -4.49
#